data_AF-A0A7W0JPZ8-F1
#
_entry.id   AF-A0A7W0JPZ8-F1
#
_cell.length_a   1.000
_cell.length_b   1.000
_cell.length_c   1.000
_cell.angle_alpha   90.00
_cell.angle_beta   90.00
_cell.angle_gamma   90.00
#
_symmetry.space_group_name_H-M   'P 1'
#
loop_
_entity.id
_entity.type
_entity.pdbx_description
1 polymer ?
#
loop_
_entity_poly.entity_id
_entity_poly.type
_entity_poly.pdbx_seq_one_letter_code
_entity_poly.pdbx_strand_id
1 'polypeptide(L)' 'MAHVLALRGYEPHVHEDTIVLSNCPFHTLARDHTELVCGLNLDLITAMLQHLGVHDLQAGLDPAPHRCCVTLTTPDG' A
#
# COMPACT_ATOMS: atom_id res chain seq x y z
N MET A 1 -0.59 9.79 6.28
CA MET A 1 -0.81 8.35 5.99
C MET A 1 0.28 7.43 6.51
N ALA A 2 1.58 7.71 6.30
CA ALA A 2 2.69 6.83 6.71
C ALA A 2 2.62 6.34 8.18
N HIS A 3 2.36 7.23 9.15
CA HIS A 3 2.24 6.81 10.55
C HIS A 3 1.15 5.75 10.79
N VAL A 4 -0.02 5.91 10.14
CA VAL A 4 -1.14 4.97 10.26
C VAL A 4 -0.77 3.61 9.65
N LEU A 5 -0.13 3.61 8.48
CA LEU A 5 0.37 2.40 7.83
C LEU A 5 1.37 1.65 8.75
N ALA A 6 2.30 2.38 9.38
CA ALA A 6 3.24 1.80 10.34
C ALA A 6 2.53 1.14 11.53
N LEU A 7 1.51 1.77 12.10
CA LEU A 7 0.68 1.19 13.16
C LEU A 7 -0.09 -0.08 12.73
N ARG A 8 -0.30 -0.27 11.42
CA ARG A 8 -0.94 -1.46 10.84
C ARG A 8 0.06 -2.54 10.40
N GLY A 9 1.34 -2.36 10.70
CA GLY A 9 2.40 -3.34 10.39
C GLY A 9 3.04 -3.19 9.02
N TYR A 10 2.76 -2.10 8.30
CA TYR A 10 3.48 -1.76 7.08
C TYR A 10 4.79 -1.03 7.40
N GLU A 11 5.72 -1.03 6.45
CA GLU A 11 6.98 -0.30 6.48
C GLU A 11 6.97 0.79 5.39
N PRO A 12 6.34 1.95 5.64
CA PRO A 12 6.18 3.00 4.64
C PRO A 12 7.44 3.88 4.52
N HIS A 13 7.79 4.19 3.28
CA HIS A 13 8.83 5.13 2.87
C HIS A 13 8.19 6.20 1.99
N VAL A 14 8.31 7.46 2.40
CA VAL A 14 7.79 8.59 1.63
C VAL A 14 8.88 9.07 0.67
N HIS A 15 8.54 9.15 -0.61
CA HIS A 15 9.38 9.59 -1.71
C HIS A 15 8.59 10.62 -2.52
N GLU A 16 8.86 11.90 -2.32
CA GLU A 16 8.15 12.99 -3.00
C GLU A 16 6.62 12.80 -2.86
N ASP A 17 5.94 12.52 -3.96
CA ASP A 17 4.48 12.35 -4.04
C ASP A 17 4.02 10.89 -3.93
N THR A 18 4.92 9.98 -3.58
CA THR A 18 4.68 8.54 -3.46
C THR A 18 5.02 8.00 -2.08
N ILE A 19 4.19 7.08 -1.57
CA ILE A 19 4.50 6.23 -0.43
C ILE A 19 4.72 4.81 -0.93
N VAL A 20 5.95 4.32 -0.76
CA VAL A 20 6.36 2.95 -1.07
C VAL A 20 6.35 2.13 0.22
N LEU A 21 5.85 0.90 0.17
CA LEU A 21 5.83 0.01 1.33
C LEU A 21 6.90 -1.07 1.15
N SER A 22 7.87 -1.18 2.05
CA SER A 22 8.97 -2.17 1.96
C SER A 22 8.51 -3.59 2.26
N ASN A 23 7.37 -3.75 2.94
CA ASN A 23 6.77 -5.03 3.24
C ASN A 23 5.31 -5.09 2.79
N CYS A 24 4.81 -6.32 2.67
CA CYS A 24 3.38 -6.60 2.71
C CYS A 24 3.16 -7.46 3.96
N PRO A 25 2.29 -7.08 4.92
CA PRO A 25 2.03 -7.91 6.09
C PRO A 25 1.45 -9.28 5.72
N PHE A 26 0.88 -9.39 4.51
CA PHE A 26 0.40 -10.63 3.91
C PHE A 26 1.46 -11.36 3.06
N HIS A 27 2.72 -10.92 3.05
CA HIS A 27 3.77 -11.47 2.15
C HIS A 27 3.92 -13.00 2.26
N THR A 28 3.75 -13.57 3.46
CA THR A 28 3.77 -15.03 3.65
C THR A 28 2.65 -15.73 2.86
N LEU A 29 1.46 -15.14 2.81
CA LEU A 29 0.34 -15.64 1.99
C LEU A 29 0.52 -15.28 0.50
N ALA A 30 1.18 -14.15 0.21
CA ALA A 30 1.43 -13.69 -1.15
C ALA A 30 2.35 -14.63 -1.92
N ARG A 31 3.26 -15.35 -1.25
CA ARG A 31 4.20 -16.28 -1.92
C ARG A 31 3.51 -17.36 -2.74
N ASP A 32 2.35 -17.83 -2.27
CA ASP A 32 1.60 -18.90 -2.93
C ASP A 32 0.48 -18.35 -3.83
N HIS A 33 0.01 -17.11 -3.59
CA HIS A 33 -1.11 -16.49 -4.30
C HIS A 33 -0.94 -14.97 -4.48
N THR A 34 0.12 -14.56 -5.20
CA THR A 34 0.53 -13.15 -5.33
C THR A 34 -0.59 -12.23 -5.79
N GLU A 35 -1.29 -12.57 -6.88
CA GLU A 35 -2.33 -11.72 -7.48
C GLU A 35 -3.50 -11.48 -6.53
N LEU A 36 -3.98 -12.55 -5.88
CA LEU A 36 -5.07 -12.48 -4.91
C LEU A 36 -4.69 -11.64 -3.68
N VAL A 37 -3.48 -11.82 -3.16
CA VAL A 37 -3.04 -11.07 -1.97
C VAL A 37 -2.77 -9.60 -2.31
N CYS A 38 -2.27 -9.32 -3.51
CA CYS A 38 -2.08 -7.94 -3.96
C CYS A 38 -3.42 -7.20 -4.13
N GLY A 39 -4.44 -7.85 -4.70
CA GLY A 39 -5.79 -7.30 -4.77
C GLY A 39 -6.39 -7.05 -3.39
N LEU A 40 -6.31 -8.03 -2.48
CA LEU A 40 -6.77 -7.88 -1.10
C LEU A 40 -6.08 -6.70 -0.38
N ASN A 41 -4.78 -6.57 -0.58
CA ASN A 41 -4.00 -5.50 0.06
C ASN A 41 -4.36 -4.12 -0.52
N LEU A 42 -4.62 -4.03 -1.83
CA LEU A 42 -5.13 -2.81 -2.46
C LEU A 42 -6.49 -2.42 -1.87
N ASP A 43 -7.43 -3.36 -1.78
CA ASP A 43 -8.77 -3.11 -1.24
C ASP A 43 -8.70 -2.62 0.22
N LEU A 44 -7.84 -3.25 1.02
CA LEU A 44 -7.63 -2.87 2.41
C LEU A 44 -7.10 -1.43 2.55
N ILE A 45 -6.06 -1.06 1.78
CA ILE A 45 -5.48 0.28 1.84
C ILE A 45 -6.45 1.32 1.27
N THR A 46 -7.16 1.01 0.20
CA THR A 46 -8.19 1.86 -0.38
C THR A 46 -9.30 2.15 0.64
N ALA A 47 -9.81 1.11 1.33
CA ALA A 47 -10.80 1.27 2.38
C ALA A 47 -10.27 2.12 3.55
N MET A 48 -8.99 1.97 3.93
CA MET A 48 -8.37 2.81 4.97
C MET A 48 -8.34 4.29 4.57
N LEU A 49 -7.96 4.61 3.33
CA LEU A 49 -7.96 5.99 2.84
C LEU A 49 -9.37 6.61 2.89
N GLN A 50 -10.37 5.87 2.42
CA GLN A 50 -11.78 6.30 2.43
C GLN A 50 -12.30 6.54 3.86
N HIS A 51 -12.07 5.60 4.78
CA HIS A 51 -12.60 5.70 6.15
C HIS A 51 -11.90 6.79 6.99
N LEU A 52 -10.65 7.13 6.64
CA LEU A 52 -9.89 8.18 7.31
C LEU A 52 -10.10 9.57 6.67
N GLY A 53 -10.89 9.67 5.59
CA GLY A 53 -11.12 10.93 4.88
C GLY A 53 -9.87 11.46 4.17
N VAL A 54 -8.97 10.57 3.77
CA VAL A 54 -7.75 10.91 3.02
C VAL A 54 -8.10 10.93 1.54
N HIS A 55 -8.08 12.12 0.93
CA HIS A 55 -8.51 12.36 -0.46
C HIS A 55 -7.37 12.82 -1.37
N ASP A 56 -6.23 13.18 -0.79
CA ASP A 56 -5.00 13.61 -1.45
C ASP A 56 -4.11 12.44 -1.87
N LEU A 57 -4.48 11.20 -1.53
CA LEU A 57 -3.76 9.99 -1.89
C LEU A 57 -4.69 8.95 -2.51
N GLN A 58 -4.14 8.18 -3.46
CA GLN A 58 -4.77 7.03 -4.07
C GLN A 58 -3.87 5.81 -3.92
N ALA A 59 -4.45 4.66 -3.61
CA ALA A 59 -3.72 3.40 -3.61
C ALA A 59 -3.80 2.75 -5.00
N GLY A 60 -2.70 2.19 -5.49
CA GLY A 60 -2.62 1.54 -6.79
C GLY A 60 -1.74 0.31 -6.77
N LEU A 61 -1.96 -0.61 -7.71
CA LEU A 61 -1.06 -1.74 -7.93
C LEU A 61 0.17 -1.27 -8.71
N ASP A 62 1.34 -1.41 -8.09
CA ASP A 62 2.65 -1.16 -8.69
C ASP A 62 3.66 -2.24 -8.23
N PRO A 63 3.53 -3.48 -8.76
CA PRO A 63 4.37 -4.60 -8.35
C PRO A 63 5.83 -4.45 -8.79
N ALA A 64 6.76 -4.57 -7.87
CA ALA A 64 8.19 -4.74 -8.19
C ALA A 64 8.94 -5.53 -7.10
N PRO A 65 10.18 -5.96 -7.40
CA PRO A 65 11.01 -6.65 -6.42
C PRO A 65 11.24 -5.84 -5.15
N HIS A 66 11.36 -6.54 -4.02
CA HIS A 66 11.76 -5.99 -2.72
C HIS A 66 10.84 -4.92 -2.11
N ARG A 67 9.58 -4.84 -2.56
CA ARG A 67 8.55 -3.97 -1.95
C ARG A 67 7.17 -4.62 -2.03
N CYS A 68 6.19 -4.00 -1.38
CA CYS A 68 4.78 -4.29 -1.57
C CYS A 68 4.35 -3.96 -3.00
N CYS A 69 3.37 -4.71 -3.51
CA CYS A 69 2.73 -4.43 -4.78
C CYS A 69 1.74 -3.26 -4.75
N VAL A 70 1.60 -2.58 -3.62
CA VAL A 70 0.72 -1.42 -3.48
C VAL A 70 1.56 -0.21 -3.09
N THR A 71 1.39 0.85 -3.85
CA THR A 71 1.94 2.18 -3.56
C THR A 71 0.78 3.16 -3.34
N LEU A 72 1.07 4.27 -2.69
CA LEU A 72 0.12 5.38 -2.58
C LEU A 72 0.70 6.59 -3.27
N THR A 73 -0.05 7.24 -4.15
CA THR A 73 0.39 8.43 -4.90
C THR A 73 -0.62 9.56 -4.78
N THR A 74 -0.19 10.79 -4.99
CA THR A 74 -1.13 11.89 -5.23
C THR A 74 -1.78 11.75 -6.61
N PRO A 75 -3.07 12.08 -6.80
CA PRO A 75 -3.77 11.96 -8.08
C PRO A 75 -3.19 12.74 -9.27
N ASP A 76 -2.26 13.66 -9.05
CA ASP A 76 -1.68 14.57 -10.06
C ASP A 76 -0.12 14.51 -10.15
N GLY A 77 0.49 13.41 -9.69
CA GLY A 77 1.95 13.17 -9.75
C GLY A 77 2.39 12.26 -10.89
#